data_AF-A0A8J8TJ54-F1
#
_entry.id   AF-A0A8J8TJ54-F1
#
_cell.length_a   1.000
_cell.length_b   1.000
_cell.length_c   1.000
_cell.angle_alpha   90.00
_cell.angle_beta   90.00
_cell.angle_gamma   90.00
#
_symmetry.space_group_name_H-M   'P 1'
#
loop_
_entity.id
_entity.type
_entity.pdbx_description
1 polymer ?
#
loop_
_entity_poly.entity_id
_entity_poly.type
_entity_poly.pdbx_seq_one_letter_code
_entity_poly.pdbx_strand_id
1 'polypeptide(L)' 'MQELKIPPNQKYVRNFIVYAEFGLPEVNLNSYKLKVSGEVENQVSLTYDDLLKMPM' A
#
# COMPACT_ATOMS: atom_id res chain seq x y z
N MET A 1 17.91 -14.07 -29.81
CA MET A 1 17.07 -13.57 -28.70
C MET A 1 15.71 -14.21 -28.83
N GLN A 2 15.24 -14.96 -27.83
CA GLN A 2 13.87 -15.50 -27.84
C GLN A 2 12.90 -14.32 -27.71
N GLU A 3 11.94 -14.20 -28.63
CA GLU A 3 10.86 -13.23 -28.52
C GLU A 3 9.98 -13.62 -27.34
N LEU A 4 9.88 -12.75 -26.33
CA LEU A 4 8.94 -12.89 -25.22
C LEU A 4 7.53 -12.80 -25.78
N LYS A 5 6.94 -13.95 -26.09
CA LYS A 5 5.59 -14.03 -26.65
C LYS A 5 4.58 -13.75 -25.55
N ILE A 6 4.16 -12.49 -25.45
CA ILE A 6 3.12 -12.03 -24.53
C ILE A 6 1.83 -12.82 -24.84
N PRO A 7 1.15 -13.43 -23.84
CA PRO A 7 -0.11 -14.12 -24.07
C PRO A 7 -1.16 -13.21 -24.72
N PRO A 8 -2.12 -13.77 -25.48
CA PRO A 8 -3.21 -12.99 -26.07
C PRO A 8 -3.91 -12.11 -25.03
N ASN A 9 -4.17 -10.85 -25.39
CA ASN A 9 -4.79 -9.81 -24.54
C ASN A 9 -3.95 -9.31 -23.35
N GLN A 10 -2.66 -9.68 -23.26
CA GLN A 10 -1.75 -9.08 -22.28
C GLN A 10 -0.85 -8.04 -22.94
N LYS A 11 -0.43 -7.05 -22.15
CA LYS A 11 0.55 -6.03 -22.55
C LYS A 11 1.40 -5.64 -21.36
N TYR A 12 2.67 -5.32 -21.60
CA TYR A 12 3.49 -4.69 -20.58
C TYR A 12 2.97 -3.28 -20.31
N VAL A 13 2.84 -2.94 -19.03
CA VAL A 13 2.49 -1.60 -18.56
C VAL A 13 3.64 -1.06 -17.72
N ARG A 14 3.90 0.24 -17.84
CA ARG A 14 4.98 0.91 -17.09
C ARG A 14 4.63 1.14 -15.63
N ASN A 15 3.33 1.22 -15.33
CA ASN A 15 2.81 1.55 -14.02
C ASN A 15 2.12 0.35 -13.41
N PHE A 16 2.16 0.25 -12.09
CA PHE A 16 1.37 -0.73 -11.36
C PHE A 16 -0.12 -0.51 -11.58
N ILE A 17 -0.85 -1.61 -11.72
CA ILE A 17 -2.30 -1.60 -11.76
C ILE A 17 -2.78 -1.30 -10.33
N VAL A 18 -3.46 -0.17 -10.15
CA VAL A 18 -4.02 0.23 -8.86
C VAL A 18 -5.49 -0.18 -8.82
N TYR A 19 -5.85 -1.05 -7.88
CA TYR A 19 -7.25 -1.40 -7.63
C TYR A 19 -7.85 -0.40 -6.63
N ALA A 20 -8.71 0.49 -7.13
CA ALA A 20 -9.32 1.58 -6.37
C ALA A 20 -10.84 1.55 -6.52
N GLU A 21 -11.48 0.46 -6.10
CA GLU A 21 -12.94 0.24 -6.22
C GLU A 21 -13.77 1.40 -5.65
N PHE A 22 -13.29 2.04 -4.58
CA PHE A 22 -13.93 3.18 -3.93
C PHE A 22 -13.19 4.51 -4.15
N GLY A 23 -12.30 4.56 -5.15
CA GLY A 23 -11.42 5.69 -5.40
C GLY A 23 -10.15 5.68 -4.54
N LEU A 24 -9.29 6.67 -4.77
CA LEU A 24 -8.07 6.88 -4.01
C LEU A 24 -8.33 7.94 -2.92
N PRO A 25 -8.12 7.61 -1.63
CA PRO A 25 -8.33 8.58 -0.57
C PRO A 25 -7.24 9.67 -0.62
N GLU A 26 -7.65 10.91 -0.38
CA GLU A 26 -6.72 11.98 -0.03
C GLU A 26 -6.38 11.87 1.45
N VAL A 27 -5.10 11.74 1.78
CA VAL A 27 -4.63 11.52 3.16
C VAL A 27 -3.64 12.60 3.55
N ASN A 28 -3.92 13.28 4.66
CA ASN A 28 -2.96 14.20 5.28
C ASN A 28 -2.09 13.45 6.30
N LEU A 29 -0.81 13.29 5.96
CA LEU A 29 0.17 12.56 6.77
C LEU A 29 0.38 13.15 8.17
N ASN A 30 0.22 14.47 8.34
CA ASN A 30 0.36 15.12 9.65
C ASN A 30 -0.75 14.70 10.64
N SER A 31 -1.90 14.29 10.11
CA SER A 31 -3.05 13.81 10.90
C SER A 31 -3.23 12.29 10.86
N TYR A 32 -2.43 11.58 10.06
CA TYR A 32 -2.59 10.15 9.85
C TYR A 32 -2.26 9.36 11.13
N LYS A 33 -3.07 8.33 11.39
CA LYS A 33 -2.86 7.38 12.49
C LYS A 33 -3.18 5.96 12.04
N LEU A 34 -2.22 5.04 12.18
CA LEU A 34 -2.48 3.61 12.14
C LEU A 34 -2.95 3.17 13.53
N LYS A 35 -4.16 2.63 13.63
CA LYS A 35 -4.70 2.08 14.88
C LYS A 35 -4.71 0.56 14.80
N VAL A 36 -4.12 -0.10 15.80
CA VAL A 36 -4.11 -1.56 15.92
C VAL A 36 -4.88 -1.95 17.18
N SER A 37 -5.87 -2.80 16.99
CA SER A 37 -6.82 -3.24 18.03
C SER A 37 -7.33 -4.65 17.75
N GLY A 38 -7.88 -5.32 18.75
CA GLY A 38 -8.38 -6.69 18.65
C GLY A 38 -7.74 -7.59 19.70
N GLU A 39 -7.32 -8.79 19.30
CA GLU A 39 -6.58 -9.75 20.13
C GLU A 39 -5.10 -9.35 20.21
N VAL A 40 -4.83 -8.26 20.91
CA VAL A 40 -3.48 -7.72 21.14
C VAL A 40 -3.32 -7.40 22.62
N GLU A 41 -2.10 -7.55 23.15
CA GLU A 41 -1.82 -7.21 24.56
C GLU A 41 -2.11 -5.74 24.87
N ASN A 42 -1.74 -4.84 23.96
CA ASN A 42 -1.98 -3.41 24.07
C ASN A 42 -2.45 -2.83 22.74
N GLN A 43 -3.49 -1.99 22.77
CA GLN A 43 -3.88 -1.21 21.60
C GLN A 43 -2.88 -0.10 21.35
N VAL A 44 -2.54 0.14 20.08
CA VAL A 44 -1.58 1.19 19.70
C VAL A 44 -2.13 2.09 18.61
N SER A 45 -1.64 3.34 18.60
CA SER A 45 -2.02 4.38 17.63
C SER A 45 -0.75 5.11 17.18
N LEU A 46 -0.27 4.77 15.98
CA LEU A 46 1.03 5.19 15.46
C LEU A 46 0.87 6.31 14.43
N THR A 47 1.69 7.36 14.54
CA THR A 47 1.83 8.39 13.49
C THR A 47 2.54 7.83 12.27
N TYR A 48 2.51 8.58 11.16
CA TYR A 48 3.34 8.27 10.01
C TYR A 48 4.84 8.22 10.35
N ASP A 49 5.33 9.15 11.16
CA ASP A 49 6.74 9.20 11.57
C ASP A 49 7.14 8.01 12.46
N ASP A 50 6.23 7.50 13.28
CA ASP A 50 6.49 6.31 14.10
C ASP A 50 6.71 5.09 13.20
N LEU A 51 5.93 4.96 12.12
CA LEU A 51 6.06 3.88 11.15
C LEU A 51 7.39 3.95 10.39
N LEU A 52 7.85 5.14 10.01
CA LEU A 52 9.13 5.32 9.31
C LEU A 52 10.35 4.97 10.17
N LYS A 53 10.21 5.00 11.50
CA LYS A 53 11.28 4.65 12.45
C LYS A 53 11.29 3.16 12.81
N MET A 54 10.33 2.38 12.31
CA MET A 54 10.28 0.95 12.61
C MET A 54 11.47 0.23 11.96
N PRO A 55 12.06 -0.77 12.64
CA PRO A 55 13.10 -1.59 12.05
C PRO A 55 12.55 -2.32 10.83
N MET A 56 13.37 -2.41 9.78
CA MET A 56 13.12 -3.27 8.62
C MET A 56 13.50 -4.72 8.90
#